data_AF-A0A397SV76-F1
#
_entry.id   AF-A0A397SV76-F1
#
_cell.length_a   1.000
_cell.length_b   1.000
_cell.length_c   1.000
_cell.angle_alpha   90.00
_cell.angle_beta   90.00
_cell.angle_gamma   90.00
#
_symmetry.space_group_name_H-M   'P 1'
#
loop_
_entity.id
_entity.type
_entity.pdbx_description
1 polymer ?
#
loop_
_entity_poly.entity_id
_entity_poly.type
_entity_poly.pdbx_seq_one_letter_code
_entity_poly.pdbx_strand_id
1 'polypeptide(L)'
;MNFLIIILVLVSFVAFRIYQKIRVPEGLKNVPILSYLNLLTAIYNKVGQDKRWEDTREIFEKEGIGKLWFNGEWILIVTDLGLVKDIVTKTDLYPKSLLDESFPGSLFAQYYGTNIVFSNGDIWKRHRYI
;
A
#
# COMPACT_ATOMS: atom_id res chain seq x y z
N MET A 1 -2.36 35.28 25.95
CA MET A 1 -1.65 35.41 24.65
C MET A 1 -0.63 34.29 24.44
N ASN A 2 0.31 34.06 25.35
CA ASN A 2 1.35 33.02 25.21
C ASN A 2 0.81 31.57 25.13
N PHE A 3 -0.23 31.24 25.90
CA PHE A 3 -0.83 29.90 25.88
C PHE A 3 -1.47 29.54 24.53
N LEU A 4 -2.11 30.52 23.88
CA LEU A 4 -2.77 30.35 22.59
C LEU A 4 -1.73 30.13 21.47
N ILE A 5 -0.58 30.81 21.55
CA ILE A 5 0.56 30.62 20.64
C ILE A 5 1.13 29.21 20.79
N ILE A 6 1.33 28.73 22.02
CA ILE A 6 1.86 27.37 22.27
C ILE A 6 0.92 26.30 21.67
N ILE A 7 -0.40 26.45 21.85
CA ILE A 7 -1.38 25.52 21.26
C ILE A 7 -1.29 25.55 19.73
N LEU A 8 -1.24 26.73 19.11
CA LEU A 8 -1.15 26.85 17.65
C LEU A 8 0.11 26.20 17.08
N VAL A 9 1.26 26.38 17.75
CA VAL A 9 2.52 25.74 17.34
C VAL A 9 2.42 24.22 17.48
N LEU A 10 1.84 23.71 18.56
CA LEU A 10 1.65 22.28 18.76
C LEU A 10 0.72 21.68 17.68
N VAL A 11 -0.41 22.34 17.41
CA VAL A 11 -1.35 21.91 16.37
C VAL A 11 -0.69 21.93 14.99
N SER A 12 0.06 22.99 14.67
CA SER A 12 0.79 23.10 13.42
C SER A 12 1.85 22.01 13.27
N PHE A 13 2.59 21.71 14.35
CA PHE A 13 3.59 20.64 14.36
C PHE A 13 2.96 19.26 14.15
N VAL A 14 1.86 18.96 14.85
CA VAL A 14 1.13 17.69 14.67
C VAL A 14 0.58 17.58 13.24
N ALA A 15 -0.04 18.64 12.72
CA ALA A 15 -0.54 18.69 11.34
C ALA A 15 0.59 18.47 10.32
N PHE A 16 1.76 19.07 10.54
CA PHE A 16 2.93 18.88 9.69
C PHE A 16 3.44 17.43 9.72
N ARG A 17 3.48 16.80 10.90
CA ARG A 17 3.89 15.39 11.04
C ARG A 17 2.90 14.44 10.35
N ILE A 18 1.60 14.73 10.44
CA ILE A 18 0.56 13.98 9.73
C ILE A 18 0.71 14.17 8.22
N TYR A 19 0.89 15.42 7.76
CA TYR A 19 1.09 15.73 6.35
C TYR A 19 2.31 15.01 5.77
N GLN A 20 3.43 14.97 6.50
CA GLN A 20 4.62 14.25 6.05
C GLN A 20 4.39 12.76 5.84
N LYS A 21 3.50 12.13 6.62
CA LYS A 21 3.14 10.73 6.46
C LYS A 21 2.19 10.48 5.30
N ILE A 22 1.20 11.35 5.10
CA ILE A 22 0.12 11.14 4.11
C ILE A 22 0.49 11.67 2.72
N ARG A 23 1.40 12.64 2.60
CA ARG A 23 1.77 13.21 1.31
C ARG A 23 2.29 12.15 0.34
N VAL A 24 1.98 12.33 -0.94
CA VAL A 24 2.47 11.46 -2.01
C VAL A 24 4.01 11.57 -2.10
N PRO A 25 4.75 10.44 -2.09
CA PRO A 25 6.19 10.43 -2.30
C PRO A 25 6.57 11.04 -3.65
N GLU A 26 7.73 11.69 -3.73
CA GLU A 26 8.10 12.45 -4.94
C GLU A 26 8.19 11.58 -6.20
N GLY A 27 8.73 10.38 -6.07
CA GLY A 27 8.81 9.42 -7.18
C GLY A 27 7.46 8.93 -7.69
N LEU A 28 6.38 9.11 -6.91
CA LEU A 28 5.04 8.69 -7.29
C LEU A 28 4.16 9.85 -7.78
N LYS A 29 4.66 11.09 -7.82
CA LYS A 29 3.84 12.27 -8.19
C LYS A 29 3.13 12.10 -9.53
N ASN A 30 3.78 11.49 -10.51
CA ASN A 30 3.27 11.33 -11.88
C ASN A 30 2.35 10.11 -12.07
N VAL A 31 2.24 9.21 -11.08
CA VAL A 31 1.35 8.04 -11.17
C VAL A 31 -0.09 8.50 -10.90
N PRO A 32 -1.10 8.08 -11.69
CA PRO A 32 -2.51 8.43 -11.46
C PRO A 32 -3.01 8.05 -10.07
N ILE A 33 -3.75 8.93 -9.39
CA ILE A 33 -4.38 8.63 -8.09
C ILE A 33 -5.70 7.89 -8.32
N LEU A 34 -5.86 6.74 -7.69
CA LEU A 34 -7.10 6.00 -7.59
C LEU A 34 -7.92 6.51 -6.40
N SER A 35 -9.25 6.51 -6.54
CA SER A 35 -10.15 7.02 -5.49
C SER A 35 -10.20 6.09 -4.28
N TYR A 36 -9.59 6.51 -3.16
CA TYR A 36 -9.68 5.79 -1.88
C TYR A 36 -11.12 5.68 -1.37
N LEU A 37 -11.93 6.73 -1.53
CA LEU A 37 -13.32 6.71 -1.10
C LEU A 37 -14.15 5.70 -1.90
N ASN A 38 -13.89 5.58 -3.21
CA ASN A 38 -14.57 4.56 -4.04
C ASN A 38 -14.17 3.16 -3.60
N LEU A 39 -12.90 2.93 -3.25
CA LEU A 39 -12.48 1.64 -2.71
C LEU A 39 -13.19 1.33 -1.38
N LEU A 40 -13.27 2.30 -0.46
CA LEU A 40 -13.96 2.11 0.82
C LEU A 40 -15.45 1.83 0.63
N THR A 41 -16.14 2.58 -0.23
CA THR A 41 -17.56 2.34 -0.50
C THR A 41 -17.77 0.99 -1.18
N ALA A 42 -16.88 0.58 -2.08
CA ALA A 42 -16.92 -0.73 -2.72
C ALA A 42 -16.67 -1.89 -1.72
N ILE A 43 -15.82 -1.69 -0.72
CA ILE A 43 -15.62 -2.65 0.38
C ILE A 43 -16.87 -2.71 1.26
N TYR A 44 -17.37 -1.56 1.71
CA TYR A 44 -18.53 -1.45 2.58
C TYR A 44 -19.79 -2.08 1.96
N ASN A 45 -20.02 -1.80 0.67
CA ASN A 45 -21.16 -2.33 -0.09
C ASN A 45 -20.92 -3.75 -0.63
N LYS A 46 -19.79 -4.40 -0.30
CA LYS A 46 -19.42 -5.74 -0.77
C LYS A 46 -19.49 -5.88 -2.30
N VAL A 47 -19.09 -4.82 -3.01
CA VAL A 47 -19.05 -4.79 -4.47
C VAL A 47 -18.01 -5.79 -4.97
N GLY A 48 -18.38 -6.54 -6.02
CA GLY A 48 -17.51 -7.51 -6.69
C GLY A 48 -16.27 -6.89 -7.32
N GLN A 49 -15.26 -7.72 -7.58
CA GLN A 49 -13.99 -7.29 -8.18
C GLN A 49 -14.15 -6.86 -9.64
N ASP A 50 -15.10 -7.46 -10.35
CA ASP A 50 -15.52 -7.10 -11.71
C ASP A 50 -15.96 -5.64 -11.80
N LYS A 51 -16.83 -5.20 -10.90
CA LYS A 51 -17.29 -3.80 -10.89
C LYS A 51 -16.18 -2.83 -10.46
N ARG A 52 -15.33 -3.22 -9.51
CA ARG A 52 -14.16 -2.42 -9.11
C ARG A 52 -13.15 -2.27 -10.25
N TRP A 53 -13.00 -3.31 -11.06
CA TRP A 53 -12.21 -3.25 -12.28
C TRP A 53 -12.79 -2.21 -13.23
N GLU A 54 -14.09 -2.26 -13.55
CA GLU A 54 -14.71 -1.27 -14.44
C GLU A 54 -14.55 0.17 -13.94
N ASP A 55 -14.65 0.41 -12.62
CA ASP A 55 -14.46 1.75 -12.01
C ASP A 55 -13.04 2.33 -12.20
N THR A 56 -12.04 1.48 -12.47
CA THR A 56 -10.62 1.85 -12.58
C THR A 56 -10.01 1.51 -13.94
N ARG A 57 -10.78 0.85 -14.80
CA ARG A 57 -10.37 0.28 -16.08
C ARG A 57 -9.76 1.31 -17.00
N GLU A 58 -10.39 2.47 -17.16
CA GLU A 58 -9.90 3.54 -18.04
C GLU A 58 -8.47 3.98 -17.67
N ILE A 59 -8.19 4.12 -16.38
CA ILE A 59 -6.86 4.50 -15.88
C ILE A 59 -5.85 3.38 -16.19
N PHE A 60 -6.22 2.13 -15.93
CA PHE A 60 -5.30 1.00 -16.11
C PHE A 60 -5.06 0.63 -17.57
N GLU A 61 -6.06 0.77 -18.45
CA GLU A 61 -5.88 0.57 -19.89
C GLU A 61 -5.00 1.65 -20.51
N LYS A 62 -5.04 2.87 -19.98
CA LYS A 62 -4.24 3.99 -20.49
C LYS A 62 -2.83 4.04 -19.93
N GLU A 63 -2.69 3.92 -18.61
CA GLU A 63 -1.46 4.23 -17.88
C GLU A 63 -0.77 2.95 -17.37
N GLY A 64 -1.49 1.82 -17.28
CA GLY A 64 -0.93 0.54 -16.80
C GLY A 64 -0.54 0.52 -15.31
N ILE A 65 -0.72 1.63 -14.59
CA ILE A 65 -0.35 1.80 -13.19
C ILE A 65 -1.20 2.87 -12.52
N GLY A 66 -1.52 2.68 -11.24
CA GLY A 66 -2.21 3.65 -10.39
C GLY A 66 -1.71 3.60 -8.95
N LYS A 67 -1.88 4.69 -8.21
CA LYS A 67 -1.51 4.79 -6.79
C LYS A 67 -2.73 5.02 -5.91
N LEU A 68 -2.70 4.46 -4.71
CA LEU A 68 -3.81 4.39 -3.78
C LEU A 68 -3.25 4.55 -2.36
N TRP A 69 -3.89 5.37 -1.53
CA TRP A 69 -3.59 5.39 -0.09
C TRP A 69 -4.40 4.30 0.60
N PHE A 70 -3.75 3.27 1.14
CA PHE A 70 -4.42 2.16 1.82
C PHE A 70 -3.58 1.65 2.98
N ASN A 71 -4.23 1.30 4.09
CA ASN A 71 -3.56 0.79 5.29
C ASN A 71 -2.42 1.69 5.84
N GLY A 72 -2.54 3.01 5.67
CA GLY A 72 -1.53 3.96 6.15
C GLY A 72 -0.31 4.12 5.25
N GLU A 73 -0.33 3.53 4.05
CA GLU A 73 0.76 3.59 3.09
C GLU A 73 0.26 3.92 1.67
N TRP A 74 1.17 4.40 0.82
CA TRP A 74 0.91 4.51 -0.62
C TRP A 74 1.21 3.19 -1.30
N ILE A 75 0.20 2.59 -1.91
CA ILE A 75 0.28 1.34 -2.64
C ILE A 75 0.17 1.64 -4.13
N LEU A 76 0.92 0.89 -4.93
CA LEU A 76 0.80 0.87 -6.39
C LEU A 76 0.00 -0.35 -6.83
N ILE A 77 -0.96 -0.13 -7.72
CA ILE A 77 -1.65 -1.18 -8.44
C ILE A 77 -1.13 -1.13 -9.88
N VAL A 78 -0.63 -2.26 -10.37
CA VAL A 78 0.08 -2.35 -11.64
C VAL A 78 -0.61 -3.39 -12.51
N THR A 79 -0.92 -3.01 -13.74
CA THR A 79 -1.54 -3.85 -14.77
C THR A 79 -0.67 -3.96 -16.02
N ASP A 80 0.30 -3.05 -16.19
CA ASP A 80 1.31 -3.15 -17.24
C ASP A 80 2.14 -4.44 -17.10
N LEU A 81 2.15 -5.27 -18.13
CA LEU A 81 2.81 -6.58 -18.09
C LEU A 81 4.33 -6.47 -17.96
N GLY A 82 4.94 -5.40 -18.49
CA GLY A 82 6.37 -5.16 -18.37
C GLY A 82 6.77 -4.88 -16.92
N LEU A 83 6.06 -3.97 -16.27
CA LEU A 83 6.24 -3.64 -14.86
C LEU A 83 5.90 -4.83 -13.96
N VAL A 84 4.79 -5.54 -14.21
CA VAL A 84 4.43 -6.75 -13.45
C VAL A 84 5.55 -7.79 -13.54
N LYS A 85 6.05 -8.08 -14.75
CA LYS A 85 7.17 -9.01 -14.94
C LYS A 85 8.39 -8.56 -14.13
N ASP A 86 8.71 -7.26 -14.14
CA ASP A 86 9.86 -6.74 -13.40
C ASP A 86 9.72 -6.95 -11.90
N ILE A 87 8.56 -6.59 -11.35
CA ILE A 87 8.23 -6.69 -9.92
C ILE A 87 8.27 -8.15 -9.45
N VAL A 88 7.64 -9.07 -10.19
CA VAL A 88 7.51 -10.47 -9.73
C VAL A 88 8.79 -11.29 -9.93
N THR A 89 9.70 -10.87 -10.82
CA THR A 89 10.94 -11.62 -11.09
C THR A 89 12.14 -11.13 -10.29
N LYS A 90 12.21 -9.84 -9.93
CA LYS A 90 13.29 -9.25 -9.15
C LYS A 90 12.97 -9.19 -7.66
N THR A 91 12.84 -10.38 -7.04
CA THR A 91 12.42 -10.53 -5.63
C THR A 91 13.37 -9.91 -4.59
N ASP A 92 14.60 -9.63 -5.00
CA ASP A 92 15.64 -8.94 -4.25
C ASP A 92 15.43 -7.42 -4.21
N LEU A 93 14.83 -6.84 -5.25
CA LEU A 93 14.42 -5.43 -5.29
C LEU A 93 13.01 -5.22 -4.76
N TYR A 94 12.12 -6.17 -5.03
CA TYR A 94 10.70 -6.14 -4.65
C TYR A 94 10.38 -7.32 -3.72
N PRO A 95 10.83 -7.28 -2.46
CA PRO A 95 10.48 -8.32 -1.50
C PRO A 95 8.98 -8.30 -1.22
N LYS A 96 8.42 -9.46 -0.88
CA LYS A 96 7.04 -9.53 -0.38
C LYS A 96 6.96 -8.77 0.94
N SER A 97 5.88 -8.03 1.16
CA SER A 97 5.59 -7.49 2.49
C SER A 97 5.31 -8.63 3.47
N LEU A 98 5.93 -8.57 4.64
CA LEU A 98 5.72 -9.55 5.69
C LEU A 98 4.42 -9.23 6.46
N LEU A 99 3.79 -10.26 7.04
CA LEU A 99 2.55 -10.07 7.79
C LEU A 99 2.71 -9.16 9.01
N ASP A 100 3.83 -9.29 9.72
CA ASP A 100 4.10 -8.46 10.89
C ASP A 100 4.51 -7.03 10.50
N GLU A 101 4.96 -6.81 9.27
CA GLU A 101 5.16 -5.45 8.74
C GLU A 101 3.82 -4.80 8.37
N SER A 102 2.96 -5.53 7.66
CA SER A 102 1.64 -5.05 7.23
C SER A 102 0.62 -4.93 8.37
N PHE A 103 0.68 -5.83 9.35
CA PHE A 103 -0.27 -5.94 10.47
C PHE A 103 0.45 -6.25 11.80
N PRO A 104 1.25 -5.28 12.32
CA PRO A 104 2.11 -5.51 13.48
C PRO A 104 1.33 -5.99 14.71
N GLY A 105 1.77 -7.08 15.32
CA GLY A 105 1.17 -7.62 16.54
C GLY A 105 -0.24 -8.20 16.40
N SER A 106 -0.77 -8.29 15.17
CA SER A 106 -2.10 -8.88 14.93
C SER A 106 -2.14 -10.38 15.21
N LEU A 107 -3.31 -10.90 15.61
CA LEU A 107 -3.52 -12.36 15.73
C LEU A 107 -3.23 -13.09 14.42
N PHE A 108 -3.50 -12.43 13.28
CA PHE A 108 -3.20 -12.97 11.95
C PHE A 108 -1.70 -13.16 11.74
N ALA A 109 -0.88 -12.14 12.02
CA ALA A 109 0.57 -12.24 11.93
C ALA A 109 1.13 -13.30 12.90
N GLN A 110 0.60 -13.38 14.12
CA GLN A 110 1.03 -14.36 15.12
C GLN A 110 0.65 -15.80 14.73
N TYR A 111 -0.57 -16.01 14.22
CA TYR A 111 -1.06 -17.34 13.84
C TYR A 111 -0.29 -17.92 12.65
N TYR A 112 -0.05 -17.11 11.61
CA TYR A 112 0.67 -17.56 10.42
C TYR A 112 2.19 -17.57 10.59
N GLY A 113 2.72 -16.77 11.51
CA GLY A 113 4.15 -16.69 11.82
C GLY A 113 5.04 -16.63 10.58
N THR A 114 6.19 -17.29 10.66
CA THR A 114 7.05 -17.51 9.49
C THR A 114 6.52 -18.67 8.65
N ASN A 115 6.27 -18.42 7.36
CA ASN A 115 5.74 -19.43 6.44
C ASN A 115 6.22 -19.18 5.00
N ILE A 116 5.93 -20.12 4.09
CA ILE A 116 6.35 -20.06 2.68
C ILE A 116 5.72 -18.90 1.89
N VAL A 117 4.49 -18.49 2.23
CA VAL A 117 3.77 -17.45 1.48
C VAL A 117 4.37 -16.08 1.82
N PHE A 118 4.53 -15.80 3.11
CA PHE A 118 5.00 -14.53 3.67
C PHE A 118 6.45 -14.61 4.15
N SER A 119 7.33 -15.15 3.30
CA SER A 119 8.78 -15.10 3.51
C SER A 119 9.51 -14.75 2.22
N ASN A 120 10.73 -14.22 2.41
CA ASN A 120 11.66 -13.81 1.36
C ASN A 120 13.03 -14.52 1.55
N GLY A 121 13.90 -14.41 0.55
CA GLY A 121 15.30 -14.82 0.64
C GLY A 121 15.50 -16.27 1.08
N ASP A 122 16.47 -16.50 1.95
CA ASP A 122 16.86 -17.85 2.38
C ASP A 122 15.82 -18.53 3.29
N ILE A 123 15.00 -17.76 4.00
CA ILE A 123 13.87 -18.32 4.76
C ILE A 123 12.88 -18.95 3.79
N TRP A 124 12.51 -18.23 2.73
CA TRP A 124 11.60 -18.74 1.70
C TRP A 124 12.19 -19.96 0.97
N LYS A 125 13.46 -19.89 0.56
CA LYS A 125 14.13 -21.03 -0.11
C LYS A 125 14.06 -22.28 0.76
N ARG A 126 14.40 -22.17 2.05
CA ARG A 126 14.32 -23.31 2.99
C ARG A 126 12.91 -23.90 3.05
N HIS A 127 11.87 -23.06 3.14
CA HIS A 127 10.49 -23.55 3.15
C HIS A 127 10.04 -24.18 1.83
N ARG A 128 10.62 -23.78 0.69
CA ARG A 128 10.26 -24.33 -0.64
C ARG A 128 10.92 -25.69 -0.92
N TYR A 129 12.08 -25.96 -0.32
CA TYR A 129 12.82 -27.20 -0.54
C TYR A 129 12.37 -28.35 0.38
N ILE A 130 11.63 -28.04 1.44
CA ILE A 130 11.02 -29.01 2.35
C ILE A 130 9.62 -29.35 1.84
#